data_AF-A0A6N7M4Y2-F1
#
_entry.id   AF-A0A6N7M4Y2-F1
#
_cell.length_a   1.000
_cell.length_b   1.000
_cell.length_c   1.000
_cell.angle_alpha   90.00
_cell.angle_beta   90.00
_cell.angle_gamma   90.00
#
_symmetry.space_group_name_H-M   'P 1'
#
loop_
_entity.id
_entity.type
_entity.pdbx_description
1 polymer ?
#
loop_
_entity_poly.entity_id
_entity_poly.type
_entity_poly.pdbx_seq_one_letter_code
_entity_poly.pdbx_strand_id
1 'polypeptide(L)'
;MVNMRIDENKLKHAFIEEAEELLEKLNNTLLSLEAERGNINLVNEVFRLTHSLKSESAFMEFSNLSKVAHGLEDVFEKIRSKELVLSRQIMDMLFTGFDVMHEMLSNISLGGDDSGFNIDSVLRELKPLLAKPHSLPQTREVLRDGSGPANKDKDTLLADIEFTEFEKGQIREAWERGETIYALTFCIADNEPMKYPRAYLVFNNLELIANVIRTSPDMVNPAASEELFSHITL
;
A
#
# COMPACT_ATOMS: atom_id res chain seq x y z
N MET A 1 -5.83 27.22 -22.35
CA MET A 1 -5.14 25.93 -22.19
C MET A 1 -3.92 26.19 -21.33
N VAL A 2 -4.05 26.03 -20.01
CA VAL A 2 -2.93 26.24 -19.07
C VAL A 2 -2.22 24.91 -18.99
N ASN A 3 -1.02 24.82 -19.57
CA ASN A 3 -0.11 23.71 -19.30
C ASN A 3 0.30 23.84 -17.84
N MET A 4 -0.33 23.03 -16.98
CA MET A 4 0.12 22.83 -15.60
C MET A 4 1.40 21.99 -15.68
N ARG A 5 2.56 22.64 -15.80
CA ARG A 5 3.84 21.99 -15.55
C ARG A 5 3.92 21.75 -14.05
N ILE A 6 3.76 20.50 -13.63
CA ILE A 6 4.13 20.09 -12.27
C ILE A 6 5.60 20.47 -12.08
N ASP A 7 5.88 21.23 -11.03
CA ASP A 7 7.24 21.64 -10.69
C ASP A 7 7.95 20.44 -10.05
N GLU A 8 8.82 19.78 -10.82
CA GLU A 8 9.56 18.59 -10.39
C GLU A 8 10.29 18.80 -9.06
N ASN A 9 10.78 20.02 -8.79
CA ASN A 9 11.45 20.32 -7.52
C ASN A 9 10.46 20.34 -6.36
N LYS A 10 9.26 20.91 -6.54
CA LYS A 10 8.23 20.90 -5.50
C LYS A 10 7.73 19.49 -5.21
N LEU A 11 7.57 18.68 -6.26
CA LEU A 11 7.19 17.28 -6.10
C LEU A 11 8.25 16.49 -5.34
N LYS A 12 9.54 16.68 -5.69
CA LYS A 12 10.67 16.06 -4.99
C LYS A 12 10.74 16.49 -3.53
N HIS A 13 10.54 17.78 -3.22
CA HIS A 13 10.53 18.26 -1.85
C HIS A 13 9.41 17.66 -1.01
N ALA A 14 8.18 17.61 -1.55
CA ALA A 14 7.05 17.00 -0.85
C ALA A 14 7.26 15.50 -0.60
N PHE A 15 7.83 14.79 -1.58
CA PHE A 15 8.21 13.39 -1.40
C PHE A 15 9.24 13.21 -0.28
N ILE A 16 10.29 14.04 -0.24
CA ILE A 16 11.33 13.92 0.79
C ILE A 16 10.72 14.12 2.18
N GLU A 17 9.89 15.14 2.38
CA GLU A 17 9.23 15.40 3.66
C GLU A 17 8.38 14.20 4.13
N GLU A 18 7.52 13.65 3.25
CA GLU A 18 6.68 12.49 3.60
C GLU A 18 7.51 11.22 3.84
N ALA A 19 8.51 10.96 3.00
CA ALA A 19 9.38 9.78 3.14
C ALA A 19 10.21 9.85 4.44
N GLU A 20 10.64 11.04 4.86
CA GLU A 20 11.34 11.25 6.15
C GLU A 20 10.41 10.92 7.32
N GLU A 21 9.16 11.41 7.29
CA GLU A 21 8.17 11.09 8.32
C GLU A 21 7.85 9.58 8.37
N LEU A 22 7.70 8.94 7.22
CA LEU A 22 7.42 7.51 7.13
C LEU A 22 8.58 6.68 7.66
N LEU A 23 9.83 7.04 7.34
CA LEU A 23 11.01 6.36 7.86
C LEU A 23 11.16 6.55 9.38
N GLU A 24 10.90 7.75 9.91
CA GLU A 24 10.92 7.99 11.35
C GLU A 24 9.89 7.11 12.07
N LYS A 25 8.65 7.08 11.57
CA LYS A 25 7.58 6.21 12.09
C LYS A 25 7.97 4.74 11.99
N LEU A 26 8.54 4.32 10.85
CA LEU A 26 9.00 2.95 10.64
C LEU A 26 10.04 2.53 11.67
N ASN A 27 11.06 3.36 11.92
CA ASN A 27 12.09 3.08 12.90
C ASN A 27 11.52 2.88 14.30
N ASN A 28 10.66 3.81 14.74
CA ASN A 28 10.03 3.76 16.06
C ASN A 28 9.16 2.50 16.23
N THR A 29 8.42 2.11 15.19
CA THR A 29 7.59 0.90 15.21
C THR A 29 8.45 -0.36 15.19
N LEU A 30 9.56 -0.39 14.44
CA LEU A 30 10.52 -1.52 14.46
C LEU A 30 11.17 -1.70 15.84
N LEU A 31 11.57 -0.61 16.51
CA LEU A 31 12.10 -0.65 17.87
C LEU A 31 11.07 -1.19 18.88
N SER A 32 9.83 -0.72 18.77
CA SER A 32 8.72 -1.22 19.59
C SER A 32 8.47 -2.71 19.34
N LEU A 33 8.54 -3.13 18.08
CA LEU A 33 8.36 -4.51 17.67
C LEU A 33 9.53 -5.42 18.12
N GLU A 34 10.77 -4.91 18.23
CA GLU A 34 11.90 -5.68 18.78
C GLU A 34 11.62 -6.12 20.23
N ALA A 35 11.04 -5.21 21.01
CA ALA A 35 10.63 -5.46 22.40
C ALA A 35 9.38 -6.36 22.48
N GLU A 36 8.41 -6.17 21.59
CA GLU A 36 7.12 -6.87 21.58
C GLU A 36 6.86 -7.67 20.29
N ARG A 37 7.74 -8.63 19.96
CA ARG A 37 7.71 -9.38 18.68
C ARG A 37 6.41 -10.14 18.36
N GLY A 38 5.51 -10.33 19.33
CA GLY A 38 4.20 -10.97 19.15
C GLY A 38 3.05 -9.99 18.87
N ASN A 39 3.30 -8.68 18.87
CA ASN A 39 2.28 -7.66 18.74
C ASN A 39 1.87 -7.48 17.27
N ILE A 40 0.75 -8.10 16.90
CA ILE A 40 0.23 -8.09 15.52
C ILE A 40 -0.14 -6.68 15.03
N ASN A 41 -0.47 -5.74 15.93
CA ASN A 41 -0.79 -4.38 15.54
C ASN A 41 0.46 -3.66 15.03
N LEU A 42 1.59 -3.83 15.72
CA LEU A 42 2.89 -3.29 15.28
C LEU A 42 3.33 -3.92 13.95
N VAL A 43 3.17 -5.24 13.77
CA VAL A 43 3.44 -5.93 12.50
C VAL A 43 2.62 -5.32 11.35
N ASN A 44 1.32 -5.12 11.56
CA ASN A 44 0.44 -4.54 10.56
C ASN A 44 0.77 -3.07 10.27
N GLU A 45 1.24 -2.34 11.27
CA GLU A 45 1.68 -0.95 11.10
C GLU A 45 2.95 -0.86 10.28
N VAL A 46 3.97 -1.68 10.58
CA VAL A 46 5.19 -1.74 9.77
C VAL A 46 4.87 -2.10 8.33
N PHE A 47 4.02 -3.13 8.10
CA PHE A 47 3.59 -3.51 6.76
C PHE A 47 3.01 -2.33 5.96
N ARG A 48 2.15 -1.52 6.59
CA ARG A 48 1.57 -0.33 5.93
C ARG A 48 2.64 0.72 5.63
N LEU A 49 3.54 0.99 6.56
CA LEU A 49 4.62 1.97 6.39
C LEU A 49 5.55 1.57 5.24
N THR A 50 5.96 0.29 5.18
CA THR A 50 6.82 -0.22 4.09
C THR A 50 6.09 -0.20 2.75
N HIS A 51 4.78 -0.46 2.73
CA HIS A 51 3.97 -0.40 1.52
C HIS A 51 3.82 1.04 0.97
N SER A 52 3.60 2.02 1.86
CA SER A 52 3.57 3.44 1.47
C SER A 52 4.91 3.88 0.91
N LEU A 53 6.02 3.59 1.61
CA LEU A 53 7.38 3.91 1.15
C LEU A 53 7.70 3.30 -0.22
N LYS A 54 7.30 2.04 -0.46
CA LYS A 54 7.46 1.38 -1.77
C LYS A 54 6.77 2.18 -2.87
N SER A 55 5.50 2.55 -2.64
CA SER A 55 4.63 3.17 -3.63
C SER A 55 5.05 4.60 -3.94
N GLU A 56 5.38 5.38 -2.91
CA GLU A 56 5.86 6.76 -3.07
C GLU A 56 7.21 6.80 -3.79
N SER A 57 8.12 5.89 -3.43
CA SER A 57 9.42 5.79 -4.10
C SER A 57 9.29 5.34 -5.55
N ALA A 58 8.35 4.44 -5.86
CA ALA A 58 8.08 4.01 -7.23
C ALA A 58 7.52 5.15 -8.08
N PHE A 59 6.60 5.95 -7.52
CA PHE A 59 6.02 7.11 -8.19
C PHE A 59 7.08 8.17 -8.52
N MET A 60 8.06 8.35 -7.64
CA MET A 60 9.20 9.26 -7.84
C MET A 60 10.36 8.65 -8.62
N GLU A 61 10.20 7.44 -9.15
CA GLU A 61 11.21 6.69 -9.91
C GLU A 61 12.50 6.34 -9.12
N PHE A 62 12.47 6.41 -7.79
CA PHE A 62 13.53 5.92 -6.91
C PHE A 62 13.46 4.40 -6.78
N SER A 63 13.97 3.73 -7.82
CA SER A 63 13.84 2.28 -8.02
C SER A 63 14.49 1.44 -6.93
N ASN A 64 15.65 1.83 -6.42
CA ASN A 64 16.37 1.09 -5.40
C ASN A 64 15.69 1.23 -4.04
N LEU A 65 15.24 2.43 -3.69
CA LEU A 65 14.47 2.66 -2.46
C LEU A 65 13.17 1.86 -2.48
N SER A 66 12.44 1.88 -3.60
CA SER A 66 11.22 1.10 -3.80
C SER A 66 11.45 -0.42 -3.66
N LYS A 67 12.55 -0.95 -4.22
CA LYS A 67 12.90 -2.38 -4.11
C LYS A 67 13.20 -2.82 -2.69
N VAL A 68 13.92 -2.01 -1.90
CA VAL A 68 14.23 -2.35 -0.51
C VAL A 68 12.95 -2.29 0.35
N ALA A 69 12.13 -1.25 0.17
CA ALA A 69 10.83 -1.15 0.84
C ALA A 69 9.92 -2.35 0.54
N HIS A 70 9.87 -2.78 -0.72
CA HIS A 70 9.14 -3.98 -1.14
C HIS A 70 9.70 -5.26 -0.50
N GLY A 71 11.02 -5.42 -0.42
CA GLY A 71 11.63 -6.58 0.24
C GLY A 71 11.27 -6.68 1.73
N LEU A 72 11.19 -5.53 2.42
CA LEU A 72 10.70 -5.47 3.80
C LEU A 72 9.21 -5.81 3.88
N GLU A 73 8.39 -5.23 3.01
CA GLU A 73 6.95 -5.51 2.92
C GLU A 73 6.68 -7.01 2.75
N ASP A 74 7.40 -7.70 1.87
CA ASP A 74 7.28 -9.14 1.63
C ASP A 74 7.58 -9.98 2.88
N VAL A 75 8.58 -9.57 3.67
CA VAL A 75 8.90 -10.23 4.95
C VAL A 75 7.76 -10.05 5.95
N PHE A 76 7.23 -8.83 6.05
CA PHE A 76 6.11 -8.53 6.93
C PHE A 76 4.80 -9.21 6.50
N GLU A 77 4.59 -9.42 5.20
CA GLU A 77 3.48 -10.21 4.69
C GLU A 77 3.53 -11.65 5.20
N LYS A 78 4.72 -12.28 5.15
CA LYS A 78 4.90 -13.64 5.68
C LYS A 78 4.74 -13.74 7.19
N ILE A 79 5.14 -12.70 7.92
CA ILE A 79 4.92 -12.65 9.37
C ILE A 79 3.43 -12.55 9.66
N ARG A 80 2.70 -11.71 8.93
CA ARG A 80 1.25 -11.51 9.05
C ARG A 80 0.47 -12.78 8.69
N SER A 81 0.88 -13.50 7.65
CA SER A 81 0.29 -14.79 7.26
C SER A 81 0.69 -15.96 8.16
N LYS A 82 1.55 -15.71 9.16
CA LYS A 82 2.11 -16.71 10.10
C LYS A 82 2.99 -17.77 9.41
N GLU A 83 3.48 -17.48 8.22
CA GLU A 83 4.46 -18.30 7.50
C GLU A 83 5.90 -18.09 8.01
N LEU A 84 6.17 -16.95 8.65
CA LEU A 84 7.47 -16.59 9.20
C LEU A 84 7.32 -16.12 10.65
N VAL A 85 8.17 -16.64 11.54
CA VAL A 85 8.21 -16.21 12.96
C VAL A 85 9.30 -15.16 13.12
N LEU A 86 8.94 -14.00 13.68
CA LEU A 86 9.87 -12.90 13.90
C LEU A 86 10.93 -13.27 14.96
N SER A 87 12.17 -13.44 14.50
CA SER A 87 13.33 -13.77 15.32
C SER A 87 14.26 -12.55 15.47
N ARG A 88 15.23 -12.62 16.40
CA ARG A 88 16.25 -11.57 16.53
C ARG A 88 17.03 -11.36 15.23
N GLN A 89 17.42 -12.46 14.58
CA GLN A 89 18.13 -12.41 13.30
C GLN A 89 17.30 -11.72 12.21
N ILE A 90 15.98 -11.96 12.17
CA ILE A 90 15.10 -11.27 11.23
C ILE A 90 14.99 -9.79 11.58
N MET A 91 14.88 -9.42 12.87
CA MET A 91 14.90 -8.02 13.29
C MET A 91 16.18 -7.31 12.83
N ASP A 92 17.35 -7.93 13.01
CA ASP A 92 18.63 -7.36 12.59
C ASP A 92 18.64 -7.10 11.07
N MET A 93 18.13 -8.04 10.26
CA MET A 93 18.00 -7.89 8.81
C MET A 93 17.03 -6.75 8.42
N LEU A 94 15.93 -6.59 9.15
CA LEU A 94 14.96 -5.51 8.90
C LEU A 94 15.57 -4.14 9.22
N PHE A 95 16.37 -4.03 10.29
CA PHE A 95 17.12 -2.81 10.59
C PHE A 95 18.18 -2.51 9.54
N THR A 96 18.91 -3.51 9.04
CA THR A 96 19.84 -3.31 7.91
C THR A 96 19.13 -2.75 6.68
N GLY A 97 17.93 -3.26 6.36
CA GLY A 97 17.13 -2.72 5.25
C GLY A 97 16.65 -1.30 5.51
N PHE A 98 16.20 -1.01 6.73
CA PHE A 98 15.84 0.35 7.16
C PHE A 98 17.01 1.34 7.01
N ASP A 99 18.20 0.98 7.51
CA ASP A 99 19.38 1.84 7.47
C ASP A 99 19.75 2.21 6.02
N VAL A 100 19.67 1.23 5.12
CA VAL A 100 19.94 1.42 3.68
C VAL A 100 18.89 2.32 3.02
N MET A 101 17.60 2.20 3.39
CA MET A 101 16.56 3.12 2.92
C MET A 101 16.80 4.56 3.43
N HIS A 102 17.18 4.70 4.69
CA HIS A 102 17.49 6.00 5.29
C HIS A 102 18.71 6.66 4.63
N GLU A 103 19.76 5.90 4.33
CA GLU A 103 20.94 6.40 3.61
C GLU A 103 20.59 6.87 2.20
N MET A 104 19.77 6.11 1.47
CA MET A 104 19.25 6.50 0.15
C MET A 104 18.45 7.81 0.22
N LEU A 105 17.52 7.93 1.16
CA LEU A 105 16.71 9.14 1.31
C LEU A 105 17.57 10.36 1.68
N SER A 106 18.56 10.18 2.55
CA SER A 106 19.52 11.24 2.88
C SER A 106 20.35 11.68 1.67
N ASN A 107 20.71 10.78 0.74
CA ASN A 107 21.40 11.19 -0.47
C ASN A 107 20.48 11.94 -1.44
N ILE A 108 19.22 11.51 -1.55
CA ILE A 108 18.19 12.17 -2.35
C ILE A 108 17.93 13.60 -1.85
N SER A 109 17.88 13.82 -0.53
CA SER A 109 17.65 15.14 0.09
C SER A 109 18.82 16.10 -0.11
N LEU A 110 20.04 15.59 -0.27
CA LEU A 110 21.23 16.36 -0.64
C LEU A 110 21.32 16.66 -2.16
N GLY A 111 20.31 16.27 -2.93
CA GLY A 111 20.24 16.52 -4.37
C GLY A 111 20.73 15.37 -5.26
N GLY A 112 21.13 14.23 -4.67
CA GLY A 112 21.47 13.01 -5.39
C GLY A 112 20.27 12.17 -5.82
N ASP A 113 20.55 10.92 -6.19
CA ASP A 113 19.60 9.84 -6.53
C ASP A 113 19.95 8.54 -5.77
N ASP A 114 19.21 7.46 -6.01
CA ASP A 114 19.40 6.16 -5.35
C ASP A 114 20.19 5.15 -6.20
N SER A 115 20.60 5.51 -7.42
CA SER A 115 21.19 4.59 -8.39
C SER A 115 22.60 4.09 -8.00
N GLY A 116 23.33 4.88 -7.21
CA GLY A 116 24.68 4.54 -6.72
C GLY A 116 24.72 3.54 -5.57
N PHE A 117 23.56 3.17 -5.00
CA PHE A 117 23.48 2.29 -3.85
C PHE A 117 23.49 0.82 -4.25
N ASN A 118 24.35 0.03 -3.61
CA ASN A 118 24.35 -1.42 -3.77
C ASN A 118 23.34 -2.05 -2.81
N ILE A 119 22.14 -2.34 -3.32
CA ILE A 119 21.07 -2.99 -2.56
C ILE A 119 21.12 -4.54 -2.63
N ASP A 120 22.04 -5.11 -3.42
CA ASP A 120 22.08 -6.57 -3.65
C ASP A 120 22.39 -7.35 -2.38
N SER A 121 23.19 -6.78 -1.47
CA SER A 121 23.47 -7.39 -0.16
C SER A 121 22.19 -7.54 0.64
N VAL A 122 21.45 -6.45 0.83
CA VAL A 122 20.17 -6.42 1.56
C VAL A 122 19.17 -7.37 0.94
N LEU A 123 18.92 -7.27 -0.37
CA LEU A 123 17.95 -8.13 -1.05
C LEU A 123 18.33 -9.61 -0.98
N ARG A 124 19.62 -9.93 -0.99
CA ARG A 124 20.12 -11.30 -0.84
C ARG A 124 19.93 -11.82 0.58
N GLU A 125 20.00 -10.97 1.59
CA GLU A 125 19.73 -11.35 2.99
C GLU A 125 18.24 -11.57 3.26
N LEU A 126 17.37 -10.80 2.61
CA LEU A 126 15.91 -10.94 2.74
C LEU A 126 15.36 -12.15 1.96
N LYS A 127 15.92 -12.46 0.78
CA LYS A 127 15.44 -13.51 -0.12
C LYS A 127 15.25 -14.91 0.51
N PRO A 128 16.16 -15.41 1.38
CA PRO A 128 15.97 -16.68 2.08
C PRO A 128 14.72 -16.73 2.95
N LEU A 129 14.29 -15.60 3.52
CA LEU A 129 13.08 -15.50 4.34
C LEU A 129 11.81 -15.65 3.50
N LEU A 130 11.91 -15.36 2.20
CA LEU A 130 10.81 -15.42 1.24
C LEU A 130 10.65 -16.81 0.60
N ALA A 131 11.64 -17.70 0.77
CA ALA A 131 11.55 -19.06 0.27
C ALA A 131 10.50 -19.86 1.07
N LYS A 132 9.58 -20.55 0.37
CA LYS A 132 8.55 -21.38 1.00
C LYS A 132 9.19 -22.49 1.85
N PRO A 133 8.87 -22.61 3.15
CA PRO A 133 9.18 -23.81 3.90
C PRO A 133 8.39 -25.00 3.35
N HIS A 134 9.00 -26.18 3.41
CA HIS A 134 8.39 -27.46 3.07
C HIS A 134 7.07 -27.66 3.84
N SER A 135 6.04 -28.09 3.12
CA SER A 135 4.63 -28.23 3.51
C SER A 135 4.38 -29.08 4.77
N LEU A 136 3.46 -28.62 5.62
CA LEU A 136 2.51 -29.47 6.35
C LEU A 136 1.09 -28.88 6.23
N PRO A 137 0.05 -29.73 6.10
CA PRO A 137 -1.30 -29.31 5.73
C PRO A 137 -2.06 -28.76 6.94
N GLN A 138 -2.71 -27.60 6.79
CA GLN A 138 -3.72 -27.15 7.73
C GLN A 138 -5.02 -26.81 7.01
N THR A 139 -5.96 -27.75 7.14
CA THR A 139 -7.40 -27.54 7.08
C THR A 139 -7.79 -26.39 7.99
N ARG A 140 -8.54 -25.41 7.48
CA ARG A 140 -9.22 -24.42 8.33
C ARG A 140 -10.72 -24.39 8.03
N GLU A 141 -11.46 -24.83 9.04
CA GLU A 141 -12.90 -24.69 9.17
C GLU A 141 -13.31 -23.21 9.27
N VAL A 142 -14.46 -22.94 8.68
CA VAL A 142 -15.21 -21.68 8.69
C VAL A 142 -15.97 -21.59 10.01
N LEU A 143 -15.89 -20.46 10.71
CA LEU A 143 -16.95 -20.03 11.64
C LEU A 143 -17.24 -18.54 11.46
N ARG A 144 -18.52 -18.29 11.12
CA ARG A 144 -19.23 -17.00 11.11
C ARG A 144 -19.68 -16.63 12.53
N ASP A 145 -19.65 -15.33 12.82
CA ASP A 145 -20.69 -14.44 13.43
C ASP A 145 -19.96 -13.28 14.17
N GLY A 146 -20.37 -12.02 14.20
CA GLY A 146 -21.52 -11.27 13.67
C GLY A 146 -21.52 -9.85 14.28
N SER A 147 -22.02 -8.84 13.52
CA SER A 147 -22.56 -7.49 13.90
C SER A 147 -21.75 -6.58 14.85
N GLY A 148 -21.29 -5.37 14.50
CA GLY A 148 -21.98 -4.12 14.11
C GLY A 148 -21.24 -2.93 14.80
N PRO A 149 -21.47 -1.62 14.47
CA PRO A 149 -22.76 -1.02 14.17
C PRO A 149 -22.83 -0.19 12.88
N ALA A 150 -24.07 0.01 12.44
CA ALA A 150 -24.48 0.87 11.34
C ALA A 150 -24.24 2.35 11.65
N ASN A 151 -23.79 3.10 10.65
CA ASN A 151 -24.11 4.52 10.56
C ASN A 151 -24.95 4.74 9.29
N LYS A 152 -26.17 5.22 9.51
CA LYS A 152 -27.11 5.64 8.48
C LYS A 152 -26.67 7.04 8.07
N ASP A 153 -26.12 7.21 6.88
CA ASP A 153 -26.32 8.42 6.09
C ASP A 153 -25.81 8.22 4.65
N LYS A 154 -26.73 8.44 3.70
CA LYS A 154 -26.54 8.67 2.25
C LYS A 154 -26.40 7.47 1.32
N ASP A 155 -27.56 6.85 1.16
CA ASP A 155 -28.09 5.99 0.10
C ASP A 155 -28.11 6.63 -1.34
N THR A 156 -27.09 7.41 -1.76
CA THR A 156 -27.20 8.19 -3.03
C THR A 156 -26.02 8.10 -4.00
N LEU A 157 -25.07 7.18 -3.85
CA LEU A 157 -23.90 7.13 -4.77
C LEU A 157 -23.83 5.89 -5.68
N LEU A 158 -24.65 4.87 -5.43
CA LEU A 158 -24.75 3.70 -6.32
C LEU A 158 -25.82 3.84 -7.41
N ALA A 159 -26.83 4.68 -7.17
CA ALA A 159 -27.98 4.81 -8.07
C ALA A 159 -27.63 5.41 -9.44
N ASP A 160 -26.53 6.15 -9.53
CA ASP A 160 -26.10 6.87 -10.74
C ASP A 160 -24.96 6.16 -11.50
N ILE A 161 -24.57 4.95 -11.10
CA ILE A 161 -23.49 4.19 -11.76
C ILE A 161 -24.09 3.27 -12.83
N GLU A 162 -24.05 3.71 -14.08
CA GLU A 162 -24.45 2.89 -15.23
C GLU A 162 -23.35 1.91 -15.65
N PHE A 163 -23.52 0.62 -15.33
CA PHE A 163 -22.63 -0.44 -15.81
C PHE A 163 -22.83 -0.74 -17.30
N THR A 164 -21.72 -0.94 -18.01
CA THR A 164 -21.65 -1.45 -19.37
C THR A 164 -22.06 -2.94 -19.42
N GLU A 165 -22.39 -3.44 -20.60
CA GLU A 165 -22.72 -4.87 -20.77
C GLU A 165 -21.54 -5.80 -20.44
N PHE A 166 -20.30 -5.32 -20.61
CA PHE A 166 -19.09 -6.06 -20.22
C PHE A 166 -18.98 -6.19 -18.69
N GLU A 167 -19.09 -5.07 -17.96
CA GLU A 167 -19.02 -5.07 -16.49
C GLU A 167 -20.18 -5.87 -15.87
N LYS A 168 -21.39 -5.76 -16.43
CA LYS A 168 -22.53 -6.62 -16.04
C LYS A 168 -22.22 -8.10 -16.24
N GLY A 169 -21.49 -8.44 -17.30
CA GLY A 169 -20.99 -9.80 -17.53
C GLY A 169 -20.05 -10.27 -16.41
N GLN A 170 -19.06 -9.45 -16.04
CA GLN A 170 -18.12 -9.75 -14.95
C GLN A 170 -18.84 -9.92 -13.60
N ILE A 171 -19.83 -9.07 -13.30
CA ILE A 171 -20.65 -9.16 -12.09
C ILE A 171 -21.43 -10.48 -12.05
N ARG A 172 -22.08 -10.86 -13.16
CA ARG A 172 -22.83 -12.13 -13.25
C ARG A 172 -21.92 -13.34 -13.06
N GLU A 173 -20.76 -13.35 -13.71
CA GLU A 173 -19.80 -14.44 -13.60
C GLU A 173 -19.28 -14.60 -12.16
N ALA A 174 -18.93 -13.49 -11.50
CA ALA A 174 -18.53 -13.50 -10.09
C ALA A 174 -19.66 -14.05 -9.18
N TRP A 175 -20.90 -13.66 -9.44
CA TRP A 175 -22.07 -14.17 -8.71
C TRP A 175 -22.24 -15.69 -8.92
N GLU A 176 -22.14 -16.16 -10.16
CA GLU A 176 -22.24 -17.59 -10.50
C GLU A 176 -21.13 -18.42 -9.84
N ARG A 177 -19.95 -17.84 -9.63
CA ARG A 177 -18.84 -18.45 -8.87
C ARG A 177 -19.02 -18.41 -7.35
N GLY A 178 -20.09 -17.79 -6.85
CA GLY A 178 -20.38 -17.67 -5.42
C GLY A 178 -19.54 -16.60 -4.71
N GLU A 179 -18.97 -15.65 -5.46
CA GLU A 179 -18.24 -14.52 -4.90
C GLU A 179 -19.21 -13.50 -4.27
N THR A 180 -18.71 -12.75 -3.29
CA THR A 180 -19.50 -11.65 -2.69
C THR A 180 -19.11 -10.35 -3.36
N ILE A 181 -20.12 -9.63 -3.87
CA ILE A 181 -19.93 -8.34 -4.54
C ILE A 181 -20.18 -7.23 -3.53
N TYR A 182 -19.24 -6.30 -3.44
CA TYR A 182 -19.32 -5.12 -2.59
C TYR A 182 -19.33 -3.88 -3.47
N ALA A 183 -19.96 -2.83 -2.96
CA ALA A 183 -19.81 -1.47 -3.45
C ALA A 183 -19.26 -0.63 -2.30
N LEU A 184 -18.15 0.05 -2.53
CA LEU A 184 -17.43 0.78 -1.52
C LEU A 184 -17.32 2.24 -1.93
N THR A 185 -17.71 3.16 -1.05
CA THR A 185 -17.50 4.60 -1.27
C THR A 185 -16.53 5.15 -0.24
N PHE A 186 -15.51 5.85 -0.72
CA PHE A 186 -14.50 6.52 0.08
C PHE A 186 -14.62 8.03 -0.11
N CYS A 187 -14.43 8.78 0.97
CA CYS A 187 -14.45 10.23 0.93
C CYS A 187 -13.08 10.78 1.35
N ILE A 188 -12.51 11.67 0.55
CA ILE A 188 -11.30 12.43 0.89
C ILE A 188 -11.74 13.80 1.38
N ALA A 189 -11.19 14.24 2.53
CA ALA A 189 -11.56 15.51 3.14
C ALA A 189 -11.34 16.70 2.19
N ASP A 190 -12.24 17.69 2.25
CA ASP A 190 -12.26 18.78 1.25
C ASP A 190 -10.98 19.64 1.24
N ASN A 191 -10.34 19.77 2.39
CA ASN A 191 -9.11 20.54 2.61
C ASN A 191 -7.82 19.74 2.35
N GLU A 192 -7.93 18.49 1.91
CA GLU A 192 -6.78 17.62 1.71
C GLU A 192 -6.06 17.94 0.38
N PRO A 193 -4.74 18.22 0.39
CA PRO A 193 -3.97 18.37 -0.84
C PRO A 193 -3.86 17.03 -1.59
N MET A 194 -3.65 17.10 -2.90
CA MET A 194 -3.35 15.93 -3.74
C MET A 194 -4.40 14.81 -3.64
N LYS A 195 -5.69 15.17 -3.78
CA LYS A 195 -6.80 14.21 -3.71
C LYS A 195 -6.71 13.09 -4.74
N TYR A 196 -6.26 13.37 -5.97
CA TYR A 196 -6.09 12.35 -7.00
C TYR A 196 -5.00 11.30 -6.65
N PRO A 197 -3.76 11.69 -6.30
CA PRO A 197 -2.77 10.72 -5.81
C PRO A 197 -3.28 9.86 -4.65
N ARG A 198 -3.97 10.47 -3.67
CA ARG A 198 -4.55 9.73 -2.53
C ARG A 198 -5.67 8.77 -2.97
N ALA A 199 -6.54 9.20 -3.87
CA ALA A 199 -7.58 8.38 -4.48
C ALA A 199 -7.00 7.16 -5.21
N TYR A 200 -5.94 7.41 -5.98
CA TYR A 200 -5.22 6.39 -6.72
C TYR A 200 -4.56 5.37 -5.78
N LEU A 201 -4.01 5.80 -4.64
CA LEU A 201 -3.49 4.88 -3.62
C LEU A 201 -4.58 3.96 -3.06
N VAL A 202 -5.79 4.48 -2.78
CA VAL A 202 -6.91 3.65 -2.33
C VAL A 202 -7.30 2.62 -3.40
N PHE A 203 -7.41 3.05 -4.66
CA PHE A 203 -7.71 2.17 -5.79
C PHE A 203 -6.66 1.07 -5.95
N ASN A 204 -5.37 1.44 -6.03
CA ASN A 204 -4.25 0.51 -6.18
C ASN A 204 -4.18 -0.50 -5.03
N ASN A 205 -4.45 -0.06 -3.79
CA ASN A 205 -4.49 -0.95 -2.63
C ASN A 205 -5.66 -1.95 -2.69
N LEU A 206 -6.79 -1.54 -3.27
CA LEU A 206 -7.96 -2.40 -3.39
C LEU A 206 -7.79 -3.44 -4.50
N GLU A 207 -7.15 -3.09 -5.63
CA GLU A 207 -6.86 -4.03 -6.73
C GLU A 207 -6.00 -5.22 -6.31
N LEU A 208 -5.21 -5.10 -5.23
CA LEU A 208 -4.40 -6.19 -4.71
C LEU A 208 -5.21 -7.28 -3.98
N ILE A 209 -6.37 -6.93 -3.45
CA ILE A 209 -7.17 -7.80 -2.56
C ILE A 209 -8.58 -8.08 -3.09
N ALA A 210 -9.02 -7.34 -4.10
CA ALA A 210 -10.34 -7.47 -4.71
C ALA A 210 -10.25 -7.31 -6.23
N ASN A 211 -11.13 -8.00 -6.93
CA ASN A 211 -11.35 -7.75 -8.35
C ASN A 211 -12.19 -6.47 -8.49
N VAL A 212 -11.57 -5.35 -8.81
CA VAL A 212 -12.26 -4.07 -9.00
C VAL A 212 -12.92 -4.08 -10.38
N ILE A 213 -14.25 -4.07 -10.39
CA ILE A 213 -15.03 -4.13 -11.63
C ILE A 213 -15.18 -2.73 -12.25
N ARG A 214 -15.33 -1.70 -11.40
CA ARG A 214 -15.55 -0.32 -11.86
C ARG A 214 -15.04 0.68 -10.83
N THR A 215 -14.67 1.88 -11.29
CA THR A 215 -14.46 3.04 -10.43
C THR A 215 -15.29 4.23 -10.91
N SER A 216 -15.71 5.10 -9.99
CA SER A 216 -16.32 6.38 -10.30
C SER A 216 -15.78 7.44 -9.33
N PRO A 217 -15.01 8.45 -9.78
CA PRO A 217 -14.56 8.68 -11.16
C PRO A 217 -13.60 7.59 -11.69
N ASP A 218 -13.39 7.54 -13.01
CA ASP A 218 -12.45 6.62 -13.67
C ASP A 218 -11.01 6.92 -13.21
N MET A 219 -10.35 5.92 -12.62
CA MET A 219 -8.99 6.02 -12.10
C MET A 219 -7.91 5.73 -13.14
N VAL A 220 -8.26 5.01 -14.22
CA VAL A 220 -7.34 4.51 -15.24
C VAL A 220 -7.14 5.55 -16.36
N ASN A 221 -8.19 6.32 -16.68
CA ASN A 221 -8.11 7.42 -17.64
C ASN A 221 -8.80 8.68 -17.09
N PRO A 222 -8.12 9.44 -16.22
CA PRO A 222 -8.71 10.60 -15.58
C PRO A 222 -8.88 11.76 -16.58
N ALA A 223 -10.06 11.86 -17.18
CA ALA A 223 -10.49 13.05 -17.94
C ALA A 223 -11.00 14.19 -17.02
N ALA A 224 -10.95 13.99 -15.70
CA ALA A 224 -11.72 14.73 -14.70
C ALA A 224 -10.85 15.68 -13.85
N SER A 225 -11.45 16.78 -13.35
CA SER A 225 -10.81 17.74 -12.45
C SER A 225 -10.52 17.15 -11.06
N GLU A 226 -9.49 17.67 -10.37
CA GLU A 226 -9.07 17.21 -9.02
C GLU A 226 -10.21 17.21 -7.98
N GLU A 227 -11.21 18.07 -8.13
CA GLU A 227 -12.36 18.18 -7.22
C GLU A 227 -13.22 16.91 -7.18
N LEU A 228 -13.23 16.12 -8.26
CA LEU A 228 -14.05 14.91 -8.40
C LEU A 228 -13.54 13.71 -7.60
N PHE A 229 -12.29 13.75 -7.13
CA PHE A 229 -11.70 12.67 -6.30
C PHE A 229 -12.03 12.80 -4.81
N SER A 230 -12.87 13.76 -4.43
CA SER A 230 -13.36 13.89 -3.05
C SER A 230 -14.31 12.75 -2.67
N HIS A 231 -14.96 12.10 -3.65
CA HIS A 231 -15.80 10.92 -3.47
C HIS A 231 -15.45 9.88 -4.53
N ILE A 232 -15.13 8.67 -4.10
CA ILE A 232 -14.72 7.57 -4.97
C ILE A 232 -15.59 6.38 -4.67
N THR A 233 -16.30 5.86 -5.67
CA THR A 233 -17.03 4.61 -5.57
C THR A 233 -16.33 3.53 -6.39
N LEU A 234 -16.12 2.37 -5.75
CA LEU A 234 -15.46 1.16 -6.24
C LEU A 234 -16.44 -0.02 -6.19
#